data_AF-A0A9E0WGJ1-F1
#
_entry.id   AF-A0A9E0WGJ1-F1
#
_cell.length_a   1.000
_cell.length_b   1.000
_cell.length_c   1.000
_cell.angle_alpha   90.00
_cell.angle_beta   90.00
_cell.angle_gamma   90.00
#
_symmetry.space_group_name_H-M   'P 1'
#
loop_
_entity.id
_entity.type
_entity.pdbx_description
1 polymer ?
#
loop_
_entity_poly.entity_id
_entity_poly.type
_entity_poly.pdbx_seq_one_letter_code
_entity_poly.pdbx_strand_id
1 'polypeptide(L)' 'MTEVFSTSGLFTLLMLLLLQAVLGFDNLLYISIESKRVSETKAPMVRRWGIGLAVVLRVVLL' A
#
# COMPACT_ATOMS: atom_id res chain seq x y z
N MET A 1 -0.34 -11.54 23.57
CA MET A 1 -1.05 -12.36 22.56
C MET A 1 -2.56 -12.35 22.75
N THR A 2 -3.07 -12.49 23.97
CA THR A 2 -4.51 -12.43 24.28
C THR A 2 -5.15 -11.07 24.01
N GLU A 3 -4.42 -9.96 24.18
CA GLU A 3 -4.93 -8.62 23.91
C GLU A 3 -5.22 -8.35 22.43
N VAL A 4 -4.44 -8.92 21.50
CA VAL A 4 -4.63 -8.72 20.06
C VAL A 4 -5.95 -9.34 19.58
N PHE A 5 -6.33 -10.49 20.15
CA PHE A 5 -7.58 -11.18 19.84
C PHE A 5 -8.78 -10.71 20.68
N SER A 6 -8.60 -9.68 21.52
CA SER A 6 -9.70 -9.03 22.23
C SER A 6 -10.47 -8.08 21.30
N THR A 7 -11.70 -7.72 21.65
CA THR A 7 -12.52 -6.76 20.88
C THR A 7 -11.83 -5.40 20.68
N SER A 8 -11.13 -4.91 21.70
CA SER A 8 -10.33 -3.67 21.61
C SER A 8 -9.07 -3.85 20.76
N GLY A 9 -8.41 -5.01 20.85
CA GLY A 9 -7.26 -5.35 20.01
C GLY A 9 -7.62 -5.43 18.53
N LEU A 10 -8.74 -6.07 18.20
CA LEU A 10 -9.28 -6.13 16.84
C LEU A 10 -9.66 -4.76 16.31
N PHE A 11 -10.28 -3.91 17.13
CA PHE A 11 -10.58 -2.54 16.75
C PHE A 11 -9.31 -1.72 16.49
N THR A 12 -8.28 -1.88 17.32
CA THR A 12 -6.99 -1.21 17.14
C THR A 12 -6.30 -1.68 15.86
N LEU A 13 -6.27 -2.99 15.62
CA LEU A 13 -5.74 -3.58 14.38
C LEU A 13 -6.49 -3.07 13.15
N LEU A 14 -7.82 -2.97 13.23
CA LEU A 14 -8.64 -2.41 12.16
C LEU A 14 -8.25 -0.95 11.90
N MET A 15 -8.12 -0.13 12.94
CA MET A 15 -7.69 1.26 12.78
C MET A 15 -6.30 1.38 12.18
N LEU A 16 -5.34 0.56 12.62
CA LEU A 16 -3.98 0.53 12.07
C LEU A 16 -3.98 0.11 10.59
N LEU A 17 -4.73 -0.94 10.23
CA LEU A 17 -4.92 -1.37 8.85
C LEU A 17 -5.54 -0.28 7.98
N LEU A 18 -6.57 0.41 8.49
CA LEU A 18 -7.21 1.52 7.78
C LEU A 18 -6.23 2.68 7.55
N LEU A 19 -5.47 3.08 8.56
CA LEU A 19 -4.46 4.15 8.44
C LEU A 19 -3.37 3.76 7.43
N GLN A 20 -2.88 2.53 7.47
CA GLN A 20 -1.88 2.05 6.51
C GLN A 20 -2.42 1.92 5.08
N ALA A 21 -3.71 1.56 4.95
CA ALA A 21 -4.40 1.53 3.67
C ALA A 21 -4.49 2.93 3.08
N VAL A 22 -4.97 3.94 3.83
CA VAL A 22 -5.07 5.33 3.37
C VAL A 22 -3.70 5.89 2.98
N LEU A 23 -2.70 5.77 3.86
CA LEU A 23 -1.33 6.22 3.58
C LEU A 23 -0.68 5.47 2.41
N GLY A 24 -1.18 4.27 2.06
CA GLY A 24 -0.63 3.44 0.99
C GLY A 24 -1.31 3.65 -0.33
N PHE A 25 -2.59 3.97 -0.24
CA PHE A 25 -3.44 4.27 -1.36
C PHE A 25 -2.90 5.46 -2.13
N ASP A 26 -2.43 6.52 -1.47
CA ASP A 26 -1.85 7.69 -2.14
C ASP A 26 -0.67 7.32 -3.06
N ASN A 27 0.25 6.48 -2.59
CA ASN A 27 1.38 6.01 -3.40
C ASN A 27 0.95 5.12 -4.57
N LEU A 28 -0.01 4.21 -4.33
CA LEU A 28 -0.55 3.34 -5.39
C LEU A 28 -1.34 4.14 -6.44
N LEU A 29 -2.06 5.18 -6.02
CA LEU A 29 -2.86 6.04 -6.89
C LEU A 29 -1.96 6.89 -7.77
N TYR A 30 -0.86 7.44 -7.22
CA TYR A 30 0.17 8.14 -7.98
C TYR A 30 0.76 7.24 -9.08
N ILE A 31 1.19 6.02 -8.72
CA ILE A 31 1.69 5.03 -9.68
C ILE A 31 0.63 4.68 -10.72
N SER A 32 -0.63 4.53 -10.31
CA SER A 32 -1.73 4.21 -11.23
C SER A 32 -2.04 5.35 -12.20
N ILE A 33 -1.91 6.61 -11.79
CA ILE A 33 -2.11 7.77 -12.66
C ILE A 33 -0.93 7.89 -13.64
N GLU A 34 0.30 7.77 -13.14
CA GLU A 34 1.50 7.89 -13.97
C GLU A 34 1.57 6.75 -14.99
N SER A 35 1.25 5.51 -14.58
CA SER A 35 1.20 4.35 -15.48
C SER A 35 0.20 4.50 -16.63
N LYS A 36 -0.86 5.30 -16.48
CA LYS A 36 -1.82 5.62 -17.56
C LYS A 36 -1.30 6.65 -18.56
N ARG A 37 -0.29 7.45 -18.20
CA ARG A 37 0.39 8.39 -19.11
C ARG A 37 1.49 7.74 -19.93
N VAL A 38 1.97 6.56 -19.53
CA VAL A 38 2.98 5.80 -20.28
C VAL A 38 2.30 4.97 -21.37
N SER A 39 2.94 4.83 -22.54
CA SER A 39 2.47 3.96 -23.64
C SER A 39 1.95 2.62 -23.12
N GLU A 40 0.82 2.13 -23.62
CA GLU A 40 0.15 0.91 -23.14
C GLU A 40 1.08 -0.31 -23.02
N THR A 41 2.09 -0.39 -23.88
CA THR A 41 3.12 -1.43 -23.88
C THR A 41 4.04 -1.41 -22.64
N LYS A 42 4.23 -0.24 -22.00
CA LYS A 42 5.11 -0.03 -20.83
C LYS A 42 4.33 0.20 -19.52
N ALA A 43 3.07 0.60 -19.59
CA ALA A 43 2.18 0.78 -18.44
C ALA A 43 2.17 -0.40 -17.44
N PRO A 44 2.06 -1.69 -17.86
CA PRO A 44 2.05 -2.81 -16.92
C PRO A 44 3.40 -3.01 -16.21
N MET A 45 4.51 -2.67 -16.88
CA MET A 45 5.86 -2.74 -16.30
C MET A 45 6.03 -1.67 -15.22
N VAL A 46 5.68 -0.41 -15.53
CA VAL A 46 5.77 0.71 -14.57
C VAL A 46 4.89 0.47 -13.35
N ARG A 47 3.70 -0.11 -13.54
CA ARG A 47 2.79 -0.44 -12.45
C ARG A 47 3.36 -1.54 -11.54
N ARG A 48 3.91 -2.62 -12.10
CA ARG A 48 4.52 -3.71 -11.30
C ARG A 48 5.77 -3.26 -10.55
N TRP A 49 6.68 -2.55 -11.22
CA TRP A 49 7.90 -2.04 -10.59
C TRP A 49 7.61 -0.94 -9.56
N GLY A 50 6.69 -0.03 -9.86
CA GLY A 50 6.26 1.02 -8.93
C GLY A 50 5.60 0.45 -7.67
N ILE A 51 4.67 -0.49 -7.82
CA ILE A 51 4.01 -1.14 -6.67
C ILE A 51 5.03 -1.96 -5.87
N GLY A 52 5.89 -2.73 -6.55
CA GLY A 52 6.93 -3.52 -5.91
C GLY A 52 7.90 -2.66 -5.11
N LEU A 53 8.38 -1.56 -5.69
CA LEU A 53 9.29 -0.63 -5.02
C LEU A 53 8.61 0.09 -3.85
N ALA A 54 7.34 0.50 -3.99
CA ALA A 54 6.57 1.15 -2.93
C ALA A 54 6.35 0.23 -1.72
N VAL A 55 6.09 -1.07 -1.95
CA VAL A 55 5.96 -2.06 -0.89
C VAL A 55 7.31 -2.33 -0.22
N VAL A 56 8.39 -2.48 -0.99
CA VAL A 56 9.74 -2.72 -0.43
C VAL A 56 10.19 -1.54 0.42
N LEU A 57 10.07 -0.30 -0.08
CA LEU A 57 10.42 0.90 0.69
C LEU A 57 9.64 0.98 2.00
N ARG A 58 8.35 0.61 1.99
CA ARG A 58 7.54 0.57 3.21
C ARG A 58 8.04 -0.45 4.21
N VAL A 59 8.39 -1.67 3.78
CA VAL A 59 8.86 -2.73 4.67
C VAL A 59 10.24 -2.42 5.24
N VAL A 60 11.11 -1.74 4.49
CA VAL A 60 12.45 -1.36 4.95
C VAL A 60 12.43 -0.16 5.92
N LEU A 61 11.49 0.77 5.74
CA LEU A 61 11.35 1.97 6.58
C LEU A 61 10.51 1.74 7.85
N LEU A 62 9.82 0.60 7.97
CA LEU A 62 9.07 0.18 9.17
C LEU A 62 9.96 -0.63 10.11
#